data_AF-A0A936GA96-F1
#
_entry.id   AF-A0A936GA96-F1
#
_cell.length_a   1.000
_cell.length_b   1.000
_cell.length_c   1.000
_cell.angle_alpha   90.00
_cell.angle_beta   90.00
_cell.angle_gamma   90.00
#
_symmetry.space_group_name_H-M   'P 1'
#
loop_
_entity.id
_entity.type
_entity.pdbx_description
1 polymer ?
#
loop_
_entity_poly.entity_id
_entity_poly.type
_entity_poly.pdbx_seq_one_letter_code
_entity_poly.pdbx_strand_id
1 'polypeptide(L)'
;MSAPFTATRNNYGYFAHWLRCVRLPDDLPGQFKEQILPERLASISLSFLVDGMSKQRGGIAPNIAYTMALLGQTPRVMATVGEDFGDYRAWLDSKGVDTSLMKVVWHFTASFFATTDLDSAQIASFYPGAMAYQQPVHQGVAETKPDLVIVSPSAPDAMMKFPAECRELGIKYLYDPSQQVLRLEGLNWRGIWKGRASSSAMITSSV
;
A
#
# COMPACT_ATOMS: atom_id res chain seq x y z
N MET A 1 44.63 1.38 3.60
CA MET A 1 43.95 2.29 2.66
C MET A 1 42.57 1.72 2.40
N SER A 2 41.57 2.18 3.16
CA SER A 2 40.17 1.79 3.01
C SER A 2 39.57 2.51 1.80
N ALA A 3 39.10 1.75 0.82
CA ALA A 3 38.38 2.30 -0.32
C ALA A 3 37.12 3.05 0.14
N PRO A 4 36.81 4.24 -0.40
CA PRO A 4 35.59 4.95 -0.06
C PRO A 4 34.39 4.17 -0.58
N PHE A 5 33.41 3.92 0.28
CA PHE A 5 32.09 3.43 -0.12
C PHE A 5 31.39 4.55 -0.90
N THR A 6 31.67 4.63 -2.20
CA THR A 6 30.88 5.44 -3.14
C THR A 6 29.48 4.83 -3.19
N ALA A 7 28.54 5.43 -2.46
CA ALA A 7 27.13 5.20 -2.65
C ALA A 7 26.77 5.66 -4.07
N THR A 8 26.76 4.73 -5.02
CA THR A 8 26.06 4.93 -6.28
C THR A 8 24.61 5.26 -5.92
N ARG A 9 24.11 6.41 -6.41
CA ARG A 9 22.69 6.78 -6.29
C ARG A 9 21.87 5.72 -7.02
N ASN A 10 21.50 4.66 -6.30
CA ASN A 10 20.75 3.55 -6.85
C ASN A 10 19.28 3.98 -6.94
N ASN A 11 18.68 3.76 -8.11
CA ASN A 11 17.31 4.17 -8.43
C ASN A 11 16.36 3.08 -7.95
N TYR A 12 16.10 3.06 -6.64
CA TYR A 12 15.30 2.00 -6.05
C TYR A 12 13.79 2.24 -6.18
N GLY A 13 13.11 1.32 -6.87
CA GLY A 13 11.76 0.91 -6.50
C GLY A 13 10.61 1.77 -7.00
N TYR A 14 9.67 1.11 -7.67
CA TYR A 14 8.28 1.51 -7.90
C TYR A 14 7.41 0.83 -6.86
N PHE A 15 6.40 1.53 -6.35
CA PHE A 15 5.52 1.03 -5.30
C PHE A 15 4.07 1.51 -5.53
N ALA A 16 3.04 0.67 -5.39
CA ALA A 16 1.63 1.05 -5.55
C ALA A 16 0.81 0.82 -4.25
N HIS A 17 0.19 1.83 -3.61
CA HIS A 17 -0.63 1.62 -2.39
C HIS A 17 -1.76 2.58 -2.02
N TRP A 18 -2.57 2.01 -1.09
CA TRP A 18 -3.59 2.44 -0.13
C TRP A 18 -3.37 3.75 0.64
N LEU A 19 -3.70 4.87 0.03
CA LEU A 19 -3.45 6.17 0.61
C LEU A 19 -4.56 6.62 1.57
N ARG A 20 -4.47 6.30 2.88
CA ARG A 20 -5.11 6.99 4.04
C ARG A 20 -5.77 5.99 4.99
N CYS A 21 -5.32 6.01 6.24
CA CYS A 21 -5.99 5.34 7.35
C CYS A 21 -6.65 6.42 8.19
N VAL A 22 -7.98 6.46 8.23
CA VAL A 22 -8.73 7.25 9.20
C VAL A 22 -8.99 6.32 10.37
N ARG A 23 -8.21 6.50 11.43
CA ARG A 23 -8.40 5.80 12.69
C ARG A 23 -9.24 6.72 13.58
N LEU A 24 -10.47 6.31 13.85
CA LEU A 24 -11.21 6.91 14.95
C LEU A 24 -10.44 6.53 16.23
N PRO A 25 -10.19 7.48 17.14
CA PRO A 25 -9.44 7.22 18.37
C PRO A 25 -10.09 6.07 19.14
N ASP A 26 -9.29 5.46 20.01
CA ASP A 26 -9.62 4.28 20.83
C ASP A 26 -10.75 4.53 21.86
N ASP A 27 -11.53 5.60 21.66
CA ASP A 27 -12.41 6.20 22.65
C ASP A 27 -13.87 6.05 22.21
N LEU A 28 -14.27 4.85 21.78
CA LEU A 28 -15.69 4.50 21.84
C LEU A 28 -16.02 4.31 23.33
N PRO A 29 -16.98 5.05 23.93
CA PRO A 29 -17.27 4.96 25.37
C PRO A 29 -17.93 3.64 25.82
N GLY A 30 -17.93 2.60 24.97
CA GLY A 30 -18.55 1.30 25.22
C GLY A 30 -18.00 0.21 24.29
N GLN A 31 -18.52 -1.01 24.42
CA GLN A 31 -18.05 -2.17 23.64
C GLN A 31 -19.05 -2.51 22.53
N PHE A 32 -18.57 -2.96 21.37
CA PHE A 32 -19.46 -3.32 20.26
C PHE A 32 -20.48 -4.39 20.65
N LYS A 33 -20.06 -5.34 21.49
CA LYS A 33 -20.92 -6.44 21.95
C LYS A 33 -22.13 -5.99 22.77
N GLU A 34 -22.10 -4.80 23.35
CA GLU A 34 -23.24 -4.23 24.10
C GLU A 34 -24.34 -3.71 23.17
N GLN A 35 -23.99 -3.36 21.93
CA GLN A 35 -24.93 -2.83 20.93
C GLN A 35 -25.30 -3.86 19.85
N ILE A 36 -24.53 -4.95 19.73
CA ILE A 36 -24.81 -6.04 18.79
C ILE A 36 -25.67 -7.10 19.47
N LEU A 37 -26.97 -7.05 19.19
CA LEU A 37 -27.93 -8.07 19.65
C LEU A 37 -27.95 -9.28 18.70
N PRO A 38 -27.63 -10.50 19.15
CA PRO A 38 -27.60 -11.69 18.31
C PRO A 38 -28.90 -11.94 17.53
N GLU A 39 -30.04 -11.58 18.11
CA GLU A 39 -31.38 -11.79 17.54
C GLU A 39 -31.68 -10.84 16.38
N ARG A 40 -30.91 -9.76 16.22
CA ARG A 40 -31.10 -8.73 15.18
C ARG A 40 -29.99 -8.70 14.13
N LEU A 41 -29.12 -9.71 14.08
CA LEU A 41 -28.03 -9.76 13.10
C LEU A 41 -28.49 -9.69 11.64
N ALA A 42 -29.71 -10.17 11.33
CA ALA A 42 -30.28 -10.09 9.98
C ALA A 42 -30.61 -8.65 9.53
N SER A 43 -30.79 -7.72 10.47
CA SER A 43 -31.05 -6.30 10.20
C SER A 43 -30.37 -5.47 11.28
N ILE A 44 -29.05 -5.33 11.12
CA ILE A 44 -28.21 -4.61 12.07
C ILE A 44 -28.21 -3.10 11.75
N SER A 45 -28.49 -2.28 12.76
CA SER A 45 -28.39 -0.82 12.68
C SER A 45 -27.55 -0.37 13.86
N LEU A 46 -26.34 0.10 13.57
CA LEU A 46 -25.37 0.55 14.58
C LEU A 46 -25.15 2.05 14.39
N SER A 47 -25.18 2.79 15.49
CA SER A 47 -24.84 4.21 15.51
C SER A 47 -23.99 4.47 16.73
N PHE A 48 -22.72 4.78 16.47
CA PHE A 48 -21.72 5.03 17.49
C PHE A 48 -21.43 6.53 17.53
N LEU A 49 -21.51 7.12 18.72
CA LEU A 49 -20.96 8.43 18.98
C LEU A 49 -19.46 8.25 19.28
N VAL A 50 -18.61 8.98 18.57
CA VAL A 50 -17.16 8.90 18.70
C VAL A 50 -16.61 10.24 19.17
N ASP A 51 -15.67 10.20 20.12
CA ASP A 51 -15.15 11.40 20.78
C ASP A 51 -14.04 12.12 20.00
N GLY A 52 -13.53 11.49 18.93
CA GLY A 52 -12.58 12.14 18.03
C GLY A 52 -12.41 11.42 16.70
N MET A 53 -11.48 11.91 15.89
CA MET A 53 -11.07 11.27 14.64
C MET A 53 -9.61 11.63 14.36
N SER A 54 -8.78 10.64 14.06
CA SER A 54 -7.40 10.85 13.62
C SER A 54 -7.24 10.43 12.15
N LYS A 55 -6.62 11.30 11.35
CA LYS A 55 -6.23 10.99 9.98
C LYS A 55 -4.76 10.66 9.94
N GLN A 56 -4.45 9.42 9.56
CA GLN A 56 -3.10 8.94 9.35
C GLN A 56 -2.78 8.82 7.86
N ARG A 57 -1.58 9.26 7.52
CA ARG A 57 -0.99 8.98 6.20
C ARG A 57 -0.71 7.49 6.12
N GLY A 58 -1.10 6.87 5.01
CA GLY A 58 -1.03 5.43 4.88
C GLY A 58 -0.63 4.99 3.49
N GLY A 59 -0.62 3.68 3.35
CA GLY A 59 -0.30 2.99 2.12
C GLY A 59 1.05 2.36 2.19
N ILE A 60 1.11 1.03 2.04
CA ILE A 60 2.35 0.27 2.14
C ILE A 60 3.41 0.77 1.12
N ALA A 61 3.06 1.34 -0.04
CA ALA A 61 3.98 1.90 -1.02
C ALA A 61 4.58 3.22 -0.55
N PRO A 62 3.78 4.25 -0.20
CA PRO A 62 4.29 5.39 0.53
C PRO A 62 5.05 5.01 1.81
N ASN A 63 4.64 3.98 2.55
CA ASN A 63 5.30 3.58 3.80
C ASN A 63 6.67 2.91 3.56
N ILE A 64 6.77 2.02 2.56
CA ILE A 64 8.04 1.41 2.15
C ILE A 64 8.96 2.51 1.59
N ALA A 65 8.45 3.36 0.71
CA ALA A 65 9.21 4.47 0.14
C ALA A 65 9.67 5.46 1.23
N TYR A 66 8.81 5.82 2.17
CA TYR A 66 9.19 6.66 3.31
C TYR A 66 10.32 6.01 4.12
N THR A 67 10.23 4.72 4.42
CA THR A 67 11.27 3.98 5.14
C THR A 67 12.58 3.97 4.36
N MET A 68 12.53 3.78 3.04
CA MET A 68 13.72 3.81 2.20
C MET A 68 14.35 5.20 2.12
N ALA A 69 13.53 6.24 2.10
CA ALA A 69 14.00 7.62 2.14
C ALA A 69 14.69 7.94 3.48
N LEU A 70 14.17 7.43 4.60
CA LEU A 70 14.85 7.50 5.91
C LEU A 70 16.21 6.79 5.92
N LEU A 71 16.36 5.73 5.11
CA LEU A 71 17.64 5.02 4.91
C LEU A 71 18.55 5.68 3.86
N GLY A 72 18.23 6.91 3.42
CA GLY A 72 19.04 7.70 2.50
C GLY A 72 18.90 7.31 1.02
N GLN A 73 17.89 6.52 0.67
CA GLN A 73 17.58 6.19 -0.73
C GLN A 73 16.65 7.24 -1.36
N THR A 74 16.50 7.20 -2.68
CA THR A 74 15.58 8.06 -3.44
C THR A 74 14.48 7.22 -4.09
N PRO A 75 13.50 6.74 -3.30
CA PRO A 75 12.46 5.85 -3.80
C PRO A 75 11.41 6.60 -4.60
N ARG A 76 10.82 5.95 -5.61
CA ARG A 76 9.77 6.53 -6.45
C ARG A 76 8.47 5.75 -6.33
N VAL A 77 7.36 6.45 -6.15
CA VAL A 77 6.07 5.78 -5.96
C VAL A 77 5.22 5.95 -7.21
N MET A 78 4.69 4.84 -7.71
CA MET A 78 3.77 4.81 -8.85
C MET A 78 2.42 4.33 -8.38
N ALA A 79 1.47 5.26 -8.34
CA ALA A 79 0.14 4.98 -7.84
C ALA A 79 -0.87 5.88 -8.55
N THR A 80 -2.15 5.56 -8.39
CA THR A 80 -3.23 6.49 -8.67
C THR A 80 -3.78 7.04 -7.37
N VAL A 81 -3.91 8.35 -7.34
CA VAL A 81 -4.26 9.14 -6.16
C VAL A 81 -5.47 10.00 -6.49
N GLY A 82 -6.21 10.41 -5.48
CA GLY A 82 -7.36 11.27 -5.67
C GLY A 82 -7.01 12.75 -5.70
N GLU A 83 -8.01 13.59 -5.94
CA GLU A 83 -7.88 15.04 -5.96
C GLU A 83 -7.45 15.61 -4.59
N ASP A 84 -7.76 14.90 -3.51
CA ASP A 84 -7.43 15.24 -2.12
C ASP A 84 -6.00 14.88 -1.69
N PHE A 85 -5.14 14.45 -2.63
CA PHE A 85 -3.79 13.99 -2.34
C PHE A 85 -2.75 15.12 -2.14
N GLY A 86 -3.08 16.37 -2.45
CA GLY A 86 -2.13 17.50 -2.44
C GLY A 86 -1.25 17.61 -1.18
N ASP A 87 -1.85 17.65 0.02
CA ASP A 87 -1.11 17.75 1.29
C ASP A 87 -0.21 16.54 1.56
N TYR A 88 -0.64 15.36 1.12
CA TYR A 88 0.14 14.13 1.32
C TYR A 88 1.29 14.06 0.31
N ARG A 89 1.09 14.52 -0.93
CA ARG A 89 2.16 14.70 -1.91
C ARG A 89 3.27 15.59 -1.35
N ALA A 90 2.91 16.80 -0.91
CA ALA A 90 3.87 17.75 -0.36
C ALA A 90 4.65 17.17 0.83
N TRP A 91 3.97 16.41 1.70
CA TRP A 91 4.63 15.73 2.79
C TRP A 91 5.62 14.65 2.30
N LEU A 92 5.24 13.81 1.34
CA LEU A 92 6.13 12.77 0.79
C LEU A 92 7.36 13.37 0.11
N ASP A 93 7.16 14.41 -0.71
CA ASP A 93 8.24 15.14 -1.37
C ASP A 93 9.21 15.73 -0.32
N SER A 94 8.70 16.30 0.77
CA SER A 94 9.52 16.81 1.88
C SER A 94 10.34 15.74 2.61
N LYS A 95 9.97 14.46 2.44
CA LYS A 95 10.68 13.31 3.02
C LYS A 95 11.61 12.63 2.02
N GLY A 96 11.77 13.17 0.81
CA GLY A 96 12.66 12.61 -0.22
C GLY A 96 12.05 11.46 -1.02
N VAL A 97 10.73 11.28 -0.96
CA VAL A 97 10.01 10.33 -1.80
C VAL A 97 9.62 11.01 -3.11
N ASP A 98 10.01 10.42 -4.24
CA ASP A 98 9.64 10.93 -5.57
C ASP A 98 8.20 10.53 -5.92
N THR A 99 7.32 11.53 -6.00
CA THR A 99 5.89 11.35 -6.32
C THR A 99 5.52 11.64 -7.77
N SER A 100 6.51 11.82 -8.67
CA SER A 100 6.29 12.19 -10.08
C SER A 100 5.37 11.23 -10.84
N LEU A 101 5.32 9.96 -10.42
CA LEU A 101 4.52 8.91 -11.07
C LEU A 101 3.21 8.60 -10.37
N MET A 102 2.86 9.42 -9.37
CA MET A 102 1.54 9.39 -8.77
C MET A 102 0.58 10.22 -9.62
N LYS A 103 -0.35 9.54 -10.31
CA LYS A 103 -1.34 10.20 -11.18
C LYS A 103 -2.62 10.51 -10.42
N VAL A 104 -3.02 11.78 -10.48
CA VAL A 104 -4.30 12.23 -9.93
C VAL A 104 -5.42 11.79 -10.88
N VAL A 105 -6.48 11.21 -10.33
CA VAL A 105 -7.72 10.87 -11.04
C VAL A 105 -8.91 11.55 -10.37
N TRP A 106 -10.03 11.66 -11.09
CA TRP A 106 -11.24 12.38 -10.64
C TRP A 106 -12.08 11.57 -9.63
N HIS A 107 -11.43 11.12 -8.56
CA HIS A 107 -11.98 10.37 -7.44
C HIS A 107 -11.27 10.77 -6.14
N PHE A 108 -11.84 10.38 -4.99
CA PHE A 108 -11.11 10.49 -3.72
C PHE A 108 -10.04 9.41 -3.58
N THR A 109 -9.01 9.77 -2.82
CA THR A 109 -7.91 8.90 -2.49
C THR A 109 -8.39 7.71 -1.61
N ALA A 110 -7.86 6.51 -1.89
CA ALA A 110 -8.28 5.26 -1.29
C ALA A 110 -8.20 5.27 0.25
N SER A 111 -9.33 5.14 0.95
CA SER A 111 -9.40 5.38 2.39
C SER A 111 -9.83 4.13 3.15
N PHE A 112 -9.13 3.83 4.24
CA PHE A 112 -9.50 2.83 5.22
C PHE A 112 -10.03 3.53 6.47
N PHE A 113 -11.25 3.20 6.88
CA PHE A 113 -11.87 3.71 8.09
C PHE A 113 -11.97 2.57 9.08
N ALA A 114 -11.37 2.72 10.26
CA ALA A 114 -11.50 1.77 11.35
C ALA A 114 -12.01 2.47 12.60
N THR A 115 -13.00 1.85 13.22
CA THR A 115 -13.47 2.16 14.57
C THR A 115 -12.99 1.03 15.47
N THR A 116 -12.31 1.40 16.55
CA THR A 116 -11.82 0.46 17.55
C THR A 116 -12.57 0.70 18.86
N ASP A 117 -13.02 -0.36 19.52
CA ASP A 117 -13.65 -0.26 20.85
C ASP A 117 -12.65 -0.55 21.98
N LEU A 118 -13.12 -0.49 23.23
CA LEU A 118 -12.29 -0.71 24.43
C LEU A 118 -11.69 -2.12 24.53
N ASP A 119 -12.29 -3.12 23.88
CA ASP A 119 -11.80 -4.50 23.84
C ASP A 119 -10.86 -4.73 22.63
N SER A 120 -10.45 -3.66 21.94
CA SER A 120 -9.66 -3.70 20.71
C SER A 120 -10.35 -4.40 19.53
N ALA A 121 -11.67 -4.59 19.59
CA ALA A 121 -12.43 -5.07 18.44
C ALA A 121 -12.50 -3.95 17.38
N GLN A 122 -12.57 -4.33 16.10
CA GLN A 122 -12.54 -3.38 15.00
C GLN A 122 -13.72 -3.57 14.05
N ILE A 123 -14.43 -2.47 13.78
CA ILE A 123 -15.33 -2.36 12.63
C ILE A 123 -14.63 -1.47 11.61
N ALA A 124 -14.28 -2.07 10.47
CA ALA A 124 -13.54 -1.40 9.43
C ALA A 124 -14.26 -1.43 8.09
N SER A 125 -14.15 -0.33 7.35
CA SER A 125 -14.60 -0.23 5.97
C SER A 125 -13.47 0.29 5.09
N PHE A 126 -13.48 -0.15 3.84
CA PHE A 126 -12.48 0.27 2.87
C PHE A 126 -13.13 0.84 1.62
N TYR A 127 -12.75 2.06 1.28
CA TYR A 127 -13.12 2.75 0.06
C TYR A 127 -11.94 2.72 -0.93
N PRO A 128 -12.01 1.94 -2.03
CA PRO A 128 -10.91 1.84 -2.99
C PRO A 128 -10.63 3.16 -3.72
N GLY A 129 -11.66 3.95 -4.04
CA GLY A 129 -11.50 5.26 -4.71
C GLY A 129 -10.55 5.22 -5.91
N ALA A 130 -9.61 6.16 -5.94
CA ALA A 130 -8.56 6.27 -6.96
C ALA A 130 -7.74 4.98 -7.19
N MET A 131 -7.66 4.08 -6.20
CA MET A 131 -6.94 2.80 -6.33
C MET A 131 -7.55 1.87 -7.39
N ALA A 132 -8.82 2.04 -7.75
CA ALA A 132 -9.44 1.24 -8.81
C ALA A 132 -8.93 1.59 -10.22
N TYR A 133 -8.28 2.75 -10.39
CA TYR A 133 -7.91 3.32 -11.69
C TYR A 133 -6.42 3.17 -12.00
N GLN A 134 -5.88 1.96 -11.84
CA GLN A 134 -4.44 1.72 -11.86
C GLN A 134 -3.79 2.02 -13.21
N GLN A 135 -2.53 2.44 -13.15
CA GLN A 135 -1.67 2.61 -14.32
C GLN A 135 -0.87 1.34 -14.59
N PRO A 136 -0.62 1.00 -15.87
CA PRO A 136 0.29 -0.07 -16.24
C PRO A 136 1.75 0.19 -15.80
N VAL A 137 2.50 -0.87 -15.47
CA VAL A 137 3.89 -0.78 -15.01
C VAL A 137 4.83 -0.29 -16.10
N HIS A 138 4.61 -0.70 -17.35
CA HIS A 138 5.45 -0.30 -18.47
C HIS A 138 5.53 1.22 -18.65
N GLN A 139 4.49 1.98 -18.30
CA GLN A 139 4.48 3.45 -18.42
C GLN A 139 5.51 4.07 -17.48
N GLY A 140 5.52 3.70 -16.20
CA GLY A 140 6.52 4.19 -15.26
C GLY A 140 7.92 3.70 -15.62
N VAL A 141 8.06 2.40 -15.85
CA VAL A 141 9.34 1.78 -16.20
C VAL A 141 10.03 2.44 -17.40
N ALA A 142 9.29 2.75 -18.46
CA ALA A 142 9.85 3.35 -19.67
C ALA A 142 10.46 4.73 -19.38
N GLU A 143 9.84 5.50 -18.49
CA GLU A 143 10.28 6.83 -18.13
C GLU A 143 11.52 6.82 -17.24
N THR A 144 11.73 5.79 -16.42
CA THR A 144 12.76 5.89 -15.37
C THR A 144 13.74 4.74 -15.22
N LYS A 145 13.55 3.61 -15.92
CA LYS A 145 14.47 2.46 -15.92
C LYS A 145 14.95 2.03 -14.51
N PRO A 146 14.06 1.54 -13.64
CA PRO A 146 14.42 1.17 -12.27
C PRO A 146 15.30 -0.08 -12.19
N ASP A 147 16.15 -0.15 -11.16
CA ASP A 147 16.96 -1.34 -10.87
C ASP A 147 16.15 -2.50 -10.29
N LEU A 148 15.06 -2.16 -9.57
CA LEU A 148 14.13 -3.07 -8.90
C LEU A 148 12.74 -2.44 -8.87
N VAL A 149 11.70 -3.25 -9.09
CA VAL A 149 10.30 -2.90 -8.87
C VAL A 149 9.77 -3.67 -7.66
N ILE A 150 9.01 -3.04 -6.77
CA ILE A 150 8.38 -3.73 -5.64
C ILE A 150 6.87 -3.74 -5.86
N VAL A 151 6.35 -4.91 -6.21
CA VAL A 151 4.91 -5.14 -6.40
C VAL A 151 4.31 -5.43 -5.04
N SER A 152 3.79 -4.37 -4.42
CA SER A 152 3.13 -4.39 -3.12
C SER A 152 1.60 -4.57 -3.26
N PRO A 153 0.86 -4.90 -2.18
CA PRO A 153 -0.57 -5.21 -2.27
C PRO A 153 -1.42 -4.11 -2.90
N SER A 154 -2.11 -4.45 -3.98
CA SER A 154 -2.98 -3.53 -4.73
C SER A 154 -4.28 -4.23 -5.15
N ALA A 155 -5.03 -3.65 -6.09
CA ALA A 155 -6.17 -4.37 -6.68
C ALA A 155 -5.70 -5.74 -7.24
N PRO A 156 -6.47 -6.83 -7.06
CA PRO A 156 -6.04 -8.19 -7.43
C PRO A 156 -5.54 -8.31 -8.88
N ASP A 157 -6.21 -7.65 -9.82
CA ASP A 157 -5.84 -7.66 -11.24
C ASP A 157 -4.44 -7.08 -11.50
N ALA A 158 -4.06 -5.98 -10.83
CA ALA A 158 -2.72 -5.42 -10.97
C ALA A 158 -1.66 -6.31 -10.34
N MET A 159 -1.97 -6.96 -9.21
CA MET A 159 -1.02 -7.87 -8.58
C MET A 159 -0.68 -9.06 -9.50
N MET A 160 -1.53 -9.37 -10.47
CA MET A 160 -1.25 -10.34 -11.52
C MET A 160 -0.54 -9.75 -12.74
N LYS A 161 -0.96 -8.56 -13.19
CA LYS A 161 -0.41 -7.90 -14.38
C LYS A 161 1.01 -7.37 -14.16
N PHE A 162 1.29 -6.77 -13.01
CA PHE A 162 2.55 -6.09 -12.75
C PHE A 162 3.77 -7.03 -12.76
N PRO A 163 3.73 -8.22 -12.12
CA PRO A 163 4.80 -9.20 -12.27
C PRO A 163 4.96 -9.70 -13.71
N ALA A 164 3.86 -9.84 -14.45
CA ALA A 164 3.90 -10.28 -15.84
C ALA A 164 4.60 -9.24 -16.73
N GLU A 165 4.21 -7.97 -16.61
CA GLU A 165 4.87 -6.85 -17.31
C GLU A 165 6.36 -6.76 -16.94
N CYS A 166 6.72 -6.91 -15.66
CA CYS A 166 8.13 -6.91 -15.24
C CYS A 166 8.92 -8.04 -15.91
N ARG A 167 8.34 -9.23 -16.05
CA ARG A 167 8.99 -10.37 -16.73
C ARG A 167 9.18 -10.09 -18.22
N GLU A 168 8.15 -9.58 -18.89
CA GLU A 168 8.20 -9.24 -20.32
C GLU A 168 9.26 -8.17 -20.61
N LEU A 169 9.42 -7.21 -19.70
CA LEU A 169 10.38 -6.12 -19.81
C LEU A 169 11.79 -6.48 -19.28
N GLY A 170 11.98 -7.68 -18.74
CA GLY A 170 13.28 -8.14 -18.20
C GLY A 170 13.71 -7.41 -16.93
N ILE A 171 12.77 -6.88 -16.15
CA ILE A 171 13.02 -6.07 -14.96
C ILE A 171 12.98 -6.93 -13.72
N LYS A 172 13.92 -6.70 -12.81
CA LYS A 172 13.93 -7.34 -11.50
C LYS A 172 12.74 -6.80 -10.69
N TYR A 173 11.97 -7.70 -10.11
CA TYR A 173 10.89 -7.31 -9.20
C TYR A 173 10.88 -8.15 -7.93
N LEU A 174 10.45 -7.54 -6.84
CA LEU A 174 10.05 -8.19 -5.60
C LEU A 174 8.53 -8.22 -5.55
N TYR A 175 7.95 -9.38 -5.29
CA TYR A 175 6.51 -9.54 -5.15
C TYR A 175 6.16 -9.70 -3.68
N ASP A 176 5.42 -8.74 -3.13
CA ASP A 176 4.93 -8.75 -1.76
C ASP A 176 3.39 -8.83 -1.77
N PRO A 177 2.82 -10.04 -1.63
CA PRO A 177 1.38 -10.19 -1.59
C PRO A 177 0.76 -9.81 -0.23
N SER A 178 1.54 -9.78 0.86
CA SER A 178 1.12 -9.50 2.24
C SER A 178 -0.35 -9.90 2.54
N GLN A 179 -1.20 -8.95 2.94
CA GLN A 179 -2.60 -9.17 3.33
C GLN A 179 -3.50 -9.72 2.21
N GLN A 180 -3.09 -9.66 0.95
CA GLN A 180 -3.88 -10.19 -0.17
C GLN A 180 -3.74 -11.70 -0.34
N VAL A 181 -2.80 -12.37 0.35
CA VAL A 181 -2.62 -13.84 0.27
C VAL A 181 -3.95 -14.60 0.46
N LEU A 182 -4.84 -14.12 1.32
CA LEU A 182 -6.16 -14.73 1.59
C LEU A 182 -7.17 -14.54 0.46
N ARG A 183 -7.01 -13.54 -0.41
CA ARG A 183 -7.91 -13.26 -1.55
C ARG A 183 -7.39 -13.84 -2.87
N LEU A 184 -6.22 -14.46 -2.83
CA LEU A 184 -5.47 -14.97 -3.97
C LEU A 184 -5.66 -16.50 -4.15
N GLU A 185 -6.72 -17.08 -3.57
CA GLU A 185 -7.07 -18.50 -3.74
C GLU A 185 -7.21 -18.87 -5.22
N GLY A 186 -6.57 -19.97 -5.64
CA GLY A 186 -6.61 -20.47 -7.02
C GLY A 186 -5.55 -19.88 -7.96
N LEU A 187 -4.67 -18.99 -7.50
CA LEU A 187 -3.59 -18.47 -8.34
C LEU A 187 -2.47 -19.49 -8.57
N ASN A 188 -2.01 -19.56 -9.81
CA ASN A 188 -0.84 -20.35 -10.18
C ASN A 188 0.44 -19.65 -9.68
N TRP A 189 0.77 -19.87 -8.41
CA TRP A 189 1.94 -19.34 -7.72
C TRP A 189 3.26 -19.58 -8.48
N ARG A 190 3.35 -20.67 -9.25
CA ARG A 190 4.54 -21.02 -10.05
C ARG A 190 4.79 -20.02 -11.19
N GLY A 191 3.75 -19.38 -11.70
CA GLY A 191 3.88 -18.31 -12.70
C GLY A 191 4.47 -17.04 -12.08
N ILE A 192 4.09 -16.71 -10.85
CA ILE A 192 4.51 -15.51 -10.13
C ILE A 192 5.95 -15.64 -9.60
N TRP A 193 6.35 -16.81 -9.09
CA TRP A 193 7.65 -17.00 -8.42
C TRP A 193 8.85 -17.25 -9.36
N LYS A 194 8.69 -17.28 -10.69
CA LYS A 194 9.78 -17.54 -11.65
C LYS A 194 10.76 -16.36 -11.87
N GLY A 195 10.79 -15.37 -10.99
CA GLY A 195 11.88 -14.38 -10.93
C GLY A 195 13.06 -14.95 -10.14
N ARG A 196 14.30 -14.81 -10.62
CA ARG A 196 15.50 -15.27 -9.89
C ARG A 196 15.51 -14.65 -8.49
N ALA A 197 15.16 -15.43 -7.48
CA ALA A 197 15.52 -15.15 -6.10
C ALA A 197 17.04 -15.15 -6.04
N SER A 198 17.63 -13.95 -5.99
CA SER A 198 18.98 -13.80 -5.47
C SER A 198 18.95 -14.34 -4.04
N SER A 199 19.81 -15.32 -3.79
CA SER A 199 19.96 -16.07 -2.55
C SER A 199 20.34 -15.16 -1.38
N SER A 200 19.41 -14.36 -0.85
CA SER A 200 19.49 -13.61 0.41
C SER A 200 18.16 -12.87 0.72
N ALA A 201 17.01 -13.53 0.69
CA ALA A 201 15.79 -13.01 1.34
C ALA A 201 14.69 -14.08 1.34
N MET A 202 14.72 -14.93 2.36
CA MET A 202 13.55 -15.68 2.79
C MET A 202 12.90 -14.82 3.89
N ILE A 203 11.71 -14.27 3.65
CA ILE A 203 10.91 -13.68 4.73
C ILE A 203 9.58 -14.41 4.75
N THR A 204 9.50 -15.34 5.70
CA THR A 204 8.26 -15.83 6.28
C THR A 204 7.78 -14.78 7.28
N SER A 205 6.48 -14.55 7.37
CA SER A 205 5.75 -14.58 8.65
C SER A 205 4.32 -14.08 8.48
N SER A 206 3.45 -14.83 9.12
CA SER A 206 2.10 -14.50 9.52
C SER A 206 2.13 -13.36 10.54
N VAL A 207 1.42 -12.27 10.24
CA VAL A 207 0.43 -11.58 11.10
C VAL A 207 -0.37 -10.61 10.24
#